data_AF-A0A1C4NUG0-F1
#
_entry.id   AF-A0A1C4NUG0-F1
#
_cell.length_a   1.000
_cell.length_b   1.000
_cell.length_c   1.000
_cell.angle_alpha   90.00
_cell.angle_beta   90.00
_cell.angle_gamma   90.00
#
_symmetry.space_group_name_H-M   'P 1'
#
loop_
_entity.id
_entity.type
_entity.pdbx_description
1 polymer ?
#
loop_
_entity_poly.entity_id
_entity_poly.type
_entity_poly.pdbx_seq_one_letter_code
_entity_poly.pdbx_strand_id
1 'polypeptide(L)'
;MEACVSVVKAPVKAAKSRSLDRTQQAAPTAAADSGSCLVGTPATWYFTRSSYCAFNLRVLYTLKDGRGQPIGTGILDVLTSGSLPSEGTTWDEQVRVTLTKVTGSVTTVTAKFRAACSGACKATKPAPYYGGTLIEGKFASGKVTYAAPPSAGAPVSTTTSYEMYVTTPGAEITDPNASWSNPEKIRCDDDVRGTASSPGAGCVVPSVMPVIKMSSLPSSGGSSSAGAAAAGYAWAQRNLADSWGHGTPLTRSAGATDDRYARTCGASGSQPFQARTDLVPTDTCSDFPFSSTREGGTDGASCSEIVPRYSTGGWDIYELRGGTGPRCTRAHVPAADQQTAEAQLAQGYADQRVLETEPFKVDIVTSDAEPQAPCLRRAPSGALPSGNGWIKNSTQPIPHINKTTTPPGPAGVRAETAQACLGTVTGDGSDASGDITGWLDAQEFARINSPNTSLARCHLIANILGGKGQILDGGQANLVPCWQVGMNTGTPSMRSYEQQAQKALANGTVGPNDAILYQVTPDYRDSTSTIPVGVTMSATLERADGSTRPFFPDIYISNTKANTGLLNLGN
;
A
#
# COMPACT_ATOMS: atom_id res chain seq x y z
N MET A 1 -51.04 13.35 38.79
CA MET A 1 -49.65 13.83 38.66
C MET A 1 -49.24 13.51 37.24
N GLU A 2 -48.76 14.50 36.50
CA GLU A 2 -48.41 14.34 35.08
C GLU A 2 -46.90 14.15 34.91
N ALA A 3 -46.48 13.48 33.82
CA ALA A 3 -45.08 13.27 33.51
C ALA A 3 -44.72 13.78 32.10
N CYS A 4 -43.46 14.17 31.92
CA CYS A 4 -42.89 14.53 30.63
C CYS A 4 -41.52 13.84 30.44
N VAL A 5 -41.26 13.33 29.24
CA VAL A 5 -40.01 12.67 28.87
C VAL A 5 -39.46 13.35 27.62
N SER A 6 -38.19 13.74 27.62
CA SER A 6 -37.57 14.47 26.51
C SER A 6 -36.09 14.16 26.39
N VAL A 7 -35.52 14.26 25.19
CA VAL A 7 -34.06 14.19 25.01
C VAL A 7 -33.46 15.56 25.32
N VAL A 8 -32.42 15.60 26.16
CA VAL A 8 -31.79 16.85 26.64
C VAL A 8 -30.29 16.87 26.43
N LYS A 9 -29.73 18.08 26.42
CA LYS A 9 -28.29 18.32 26.27
C LYS A 9 -27.52 17.88 27.52
N ALA A 10 -26.41 17.16 27.34
CA ALA A 10 -25.42 16.99 28.41
C ALA A 10 -24.73 18.33 28.70
N PRO A 11 -24.60 18.78 29.97
CA PRO A 11 -23.72 19.89 30.29
C PRO A 11 -22.31 19.46 29.91
N VAL A 12 -21.67 20.24 29.04
CA VAL A 12 -20.25 20.12 28.78
C VAL A 12 -19.57 20.37 30.12
N LYS A 13 -18.96 19.35 30.72
CA LYS A 13 -17.95 19.60 31.76
C LYS A 13 -16.82 20.32 31.05
N ALA A 14 -16.79 21.64 31.16
CA ALA A 14 -15.60 22.41 30.84
C ALA A 14 -14.45 21.76 31.58
N ALA A 15 -13.46 21.25 30.84
CA ALA A 15 -12.16 21.03 31.42
C ALA A 15 -11.78 22.34 32.12
N LYS A 16 -11.35 22.26 33.38
CA LYS A 16 -10.92 23.43 34.17
C LYS A 16 -9.76 24.11 33.43
N SER A 17 -10.04 25.04 32.53
CA SER A 17 -9.13 26.14 32.26
C SER A 17 -9.44 27.22 33.30
N ARG A 18 -8.39 27.66 33.99
CA ARG A 18 -8.45 28.78 34.91
C ARG A 18 -8.97 30.01 34.14
N SER A 19 -9.87 30.72 34.79
CA SER A 19 -10.49 31.99 34.41
C SER A 19 -9.51 33.01 33.82
N LEU A 20 -10.01 33.84 32.90
CA LEU A 20 -9.97 35.29 33.04
C LEU A 20 -11.23 35.90 32.36
N ASP A 21 -11.70 37.00 32.94
CA ASP A 21 -12.99 37.69 32.79
C ASP A 21 -13.41 38.09 31.36
N ARG A 22 -14.73 38.15 31.08
CA ARG A 22 -15.56 39.37 31.25
C ARG A 22 -16.90 39.31 30.48
N THR A 23 -17.97 39.70 31.20
CA THR A 23 -19.27 40.29 30.78
C THR A 23 -20.36 39.47 30.05
N GLN A 24 -21.36 39.11 30.86
CA GLN A 24 -22.82 39.25 30.69
C GLN A 24 -23.37 39.71 29.31
N GLN A 25 -24.31 38.91 28.77
CA GLN A 25 -25.53 39.46 28.18
C GLN A 25 -26.73 38.52 28.43
N ALA A 26 -27.85 39.14 28.77
CA ALA A 26 -29.04 38.53 29.36
C ALA A 26 -29.79 37.57 28.43
N ALA A 27 -30.38 36.54 29.03
CA ALA A 27 -31.37 35.68 28.40
C ALA A 27 -32.72 36.41 28.28
N PRO A 28 -33.46 36.28 27.17
CA PRO A 28 -34.87 36.61 27.15
C PRO A 28 -35.69 35.46 27.76
N THR A 29 -36.61 35.83 28.63
CA THR A 29 -37.71 35.02 29.17
C THR A 29 -38.92 34.97 28.24
N ALA A 30 -39.71 33.91 28.42
CA ALA A 30 -41.11 33.69 27.99
C ALA A 30 -41.30 33.09 26.58
N ALA A 31 -42.24 32.18 26.31
CA ALA A 31 -43.37 31.65 27.08
C ALA A 31 -43.66 30.20 26.63
N ALA A 32 -44.33 29.44 27.50
CA ALA A 32 -44.95 28.16 27.14
C ALA A 32 -46.25 28.42 26.38
N ASP A 33 -46.53 27.65 25.33
CA ASP A 33 -47.88 27.11 25.16
C ASP A 33 -47.96 25.85 24.27
N SER A 34 -48.88 24.96 24.66
CA SER A 34 -49.38 23.76 23.97
C SER A 34 -48.39 22.64 23.58
N GLY A 35 -48.39 21.56 24.37
CA GLY A 35 -48.27 20.18 23.87
C GLY A 35 -47.06 19.79 23.01
N SER A 36 -45.83 20.07 23.42
CA SER A 36 -44.66 19.21 23.09
C SER A 36 -43.43 19.63 23.91
N CYS A 37 -42.69 18.66 24.42
CA CYS A 37 -41.40 18.94 25.05
C CYS A 37 -40.36 19.21 23.96
N LEU A 38 -39.80 20.42 23.92
CA LEU A 38 -38.72 20.78 22.99
C LEU A 38 -37.46 19.96 23.26
N VAL A 39 -36.97 19.31 22.19
CA VAL A 39 -35.81 18.42 22.15
C VAL A 39 -34.51 19.23 22.04
N GLY A 40 -33.56 18.99 22.94
CA GLY A 40 -32.19 19.52 22.85
C GLY A 40 -31.24 18.58 22.09
N THR A 41 -30.23 19.15 21.42
CA THR A 41 -29.26 18.52 20.48
C THR A 41 -28.89 17.04 20.72
N PRO A 42 -28.75 16.24 19.63
CA PRO A 42 -28.85 14.78 19.62
C PRO A 42 -27.58 14.06 20.11
N ALA A 43 -27.67 12.74 20.32
CA ALA A 43 -26.57 11.86 20.70
C ALA A 43 -25.28 12.09 19.90
N THR A 44 -24.14 11.77 20.50
CA THR A 44 -22.90 11.63 19.74
C THR A 44 -22.85 10.24 19.11
N TRP A 45 -22.91 10.18 17.79
CA TRP A 45 -22.85 8.95 17.01
C TRP A 45 -21.46 8.72 16.42
N TYR A 46 -21.03 7.47 16.38
CA TYR A 46 -19.82 7.02 15.69
C TYR A 46 -20.18 5.89 14.77
N PHE A 47 -19.63 5.94 13.56
CA PHE A 47 -19.89 4.96 12.51
C PHE A 47 -18.57 4.41 12.00
N THR A 48 -18.56 3.09 11.78
CA THR A 48 -17.65 2.44 10.86
C THR A 48 -18.50 1.82 9.76
N ARG A 49 -17.84 1.27 8.72
CA ARG A 49 -18.55 0.58 7.65
C ARG A 49 -19.42 -0.58 8.18
N SER A 50 -18.97 -1.25 9.24
CA SER A 50 -19.58 -2.46 9.80
C SER A 50 -20.09 -2.29 11.23
N SER A 51 -20.16 -1.07 11.77
CA SER A 51 -20.66 -0.85 13.12
C SER A 51 -21.15 0.57 13.33
N TYR A 52 -21.98 0.75 14.36
CA TYR A 52 -22.38 2.06 14.84
C TYR A 52 -22.49 2.06 16.35
N CYS A 53 -22.27 3.22 16.98
CA CYS A 53 -22.60 3.41 18.38
C CYS A 53 -23.06 4.84 18.67
N ALA A 54 -23.94 4.98 19.66
CA ALA A 54 -24.42 6.24 20.18
C ALA A 54 -24.08 6.34 21.67
N PHE A 55 -23.49 7.46 22.08
CA PHE A 55 -23.30 7.79 23.49
C PHE A 55 -23.64 9.26 23.75
N ASN A 56 -23.62 9.65 25.04
CA ASN A 56 -24.09 10.97 25.52
C ASN A 56 -25.54 11.30 25.15
N LEU A 57 -26.35 10.31 24.78
CA LEU A 57 -27.79 10.51 24.63
C LEU A 57 -28.41 10.58 26.04
N ARG A 58 -29.00 11.73 26.38
CA ARG A 58 -29.64 11.92 27.68
C ARG A 58 -31.12 12.11 27.55
N VAL A 59 -31.88 11.38 28.35
CA VAL A 59 -33.31 11.54 28.48
C VAL A 59 -33.62 12.14 29.85
N LEU A 60 -34.33 13.27 29.84
CA LEU A 60 -34.87 13.92 31.02
C LEU A 60 -36.31 13.47 31.23
N TYR A 61 -36.54 12.86 32.38
CA TYR A 61 -37.86 12.67 32.95
C TYR A 61 -38.18 13.82 33.92
N THR A 62 -39.36 14.42 33.80
CA THR A 62 -39.88 15.44 34.72
C THR A 62 -41.23 15.01 35.26
N LEU A 63 -41.35 14.93 36.59
CA LEU A 63 -42.60 14.69 37.30
C LEU A 63 -43.24 16.03 37.67
N LYS A 64 -44.54 16.20 37.40
CA LYS A 64 -45.32 17.41 37.67
C LYS A 64 -46.48 17.15 38.62
N ASP A 65 -46.81 18.14 39.44
CA ASP A 65 -48.02 18.12 40.29
C ASP A 65 -49.31 18.34 39.48
N GLY A 66 -50.46 18.32 40.16
CA GLY A 66 -51.78 18.57 39.52
C GLY A 66 -52.00 20.00 39.02
N ARG A 67 -51.00 20.89 39.17
CA ARG A 67 -50.99 22.27 38.64
C ARG A 67 -49.94 22.44 37.53
N GLY A 68 -49.32 21.35 37.07
CA GLY A 68 -48.30 21.35 36.03
C GLY A 68 -46.89 21.79 36.49
N GLN A 69 -46.67 21.98 37.79
CA GLN A 69 -45.37 22.43 38.32
C GLN A 69 -44.42 21.24 38.52
N PRO A 70 -43.13 21.35 38.13
CA PRO A 70 -42.16 20.27 38.28
C PRO A 70 -41.82 20.03 39.76
N ILE A 71 -42.03 18.80 40.23
CA ILE A 71 -41.78 18.37 41.62
C ILE A 71 -40.60 17.38 41.75
N GLY A 72 -40.04 16.93 40.63
CA GLY A 72 -38.82 16.11 40.61
C GLY A 72 -38.39 15.74 39.20
N THR A 73 -37.13 15.33 39.04
CA THR A 73 -36.56 14.94 37.74
C THR A 73 -35.68 13.71 37.82
N GLY A 74 -35.56 12.98 36.71
CA GLY A 74 -34.58 11.91 36.53
C GLY A 74 -33.84 12.09 35.21
N ILE A 75 -32.52 11.91 35.21
CA ILE A 75 -31.68 11.96 33.99
C ILE A 75 -31.19 10.55 33.70
N LEU A 76 -31.46 10.07 32.50
CA LEU A 76 -31.02 8.77 32.02
C LEU A 76 -30.02 8.93 30.88
N ASP A 77 -28.84 8.33 31.01
CA ASP A 77 -27.84 8.26 29.95
C ASP A 77 -28.02 6.95 29.18
N VAL A 78 -28.13 7.03 27.86
CA VAL A 78 -28.31 5.91 26.95
C VAL A 78 -27.05 5.71 26.13
N LEU A 79 -26.61 4.46 26.07
CA LEU A 79 -25.55 3.96 25.21
C LEU A 79 -26.14 2.87 24.31
N THR A 80 -25.93 2.98 23.00
CA THR A 80 -26.25 1.89 22.09
C THR A 80 -25.08 1.56 21.16
N SER A 81 -24.96 0.30 20.75
CA SER A 81 -23.93 -0.13 19.81
C SER A 81 -24.37 -1.37 19.02
N GLY A 82 -24.25 -1.33 17.70
CA GLY A 82 -24.53 -2.46 16.81
C GLY A 82 -23.35 -2.82 15.93
N SER A 83 -23.16 -4.12 15.70
CA SER A 83 -22.20 -4.66 14.73
C SER A 83 -22.98 -5.24 13.56
N LEU A 84 -22.70 -4.72 12.37
CA LEU A 84 -23.34 -5.16 11.13
C LEU A 84 -22.56 -6.34 10.53
N PRO A 85 -23.25 -7.41 10.13
CA PRO A 85 -22.62 -8.57 9.52
C PRO A 85 -22.16 -8.30 8.09
N SER A 86 -20.95 -8.72 7.74
CA SER A 86 -20.52 -8.82 6.33
C SER A 86 -21.28 -9.93 5.58
N GLU A 87 -21.74 -10.96 6.32
CA GLU A 87 -22.58 -12.07 5.85
C GLU A 87 -23.74 -12.34 6.83
N GLY A 88 -24.96 -12.38 6.32
CA GLY A 88 -26.21 -12.38 7.05
C GLY A 88 -26.90 -11.00 7.07
N THR A 89 -28.21 -10.98 7.34
CA THR A 89 -29.02 -9.74 7.32
C THR A 89 -29.69 -9.46 8.67
N THR A 90 -29.22 -10.14 9.70
CA THR A 90 -29.69 -10.03 11.08
C THR A 90 -28.55 -9.55 11.96
N TRP A 91 -28.81 -8.58 12.84
CA TRP A 91 -27.82 -8.10 13.78
C TRP A 91 -28.43 -7.75 15.14
N ASP A 92 -27.58 -7.79 16.16
CA ASP A 92 -27.92 -7.35 17.51
C ASP A 92 -27.36 -5.94 17.75
N GLU A 93 -28.17 -5.10 18.38
CA GLU A 93 -27.77 -3.84 18.97
C GLU A 93 -27.84 -3.94 20.49
N GLN A 94 -26.70 -3.73 21.16
CA GLN A 94 -26.64 -3.64 22.61
C GLN A 94 -27.16 -2.28 23.05
N VAL A 95 -28.06 -2.27 24.03
CA VAL A 95 -28.60 -1.06 24.64
C VAL A 95 -28.29 -1.06 26.13
N ARG A 96 -27.85 0.07 26.66
CA ARG A 96 -27.65 0.29 28.09
C ARG A 96 -28.21 1.65 28.49
N VAL A 97 -29.05 1.67 29.52
CA VAL A 97 -29.64 2.89 30.06
C VAL A 97 -29.29 3.00 31.54
N THR A 98 -28.68 4.11 31.92
CA THR A 98 -28.22 4.36 33.30
C THR A 98 -28.96 5.56 33.87
N LEU A 99 -29.60 5.41 35.03
CA LEU A 99 -30.15 6.55 35.76
C LEU A 99 -28.99 7.29 36.44
N THR A 100 -28.61 8.47 35.94
CA THR A 100 -27.39 9.16 36.37
C THR A 100 -27.63 10.23 37.42
N LYS A 101 -28.85 10.75 37.52
CA LYS A 101 -29.21 11.77 38.52
C LYS A 101 -30.71 11.76 38.78
N VAL A 102 -31.11 11.93 40.03
CA VAL A 102 -32.50 12.22 40.40
C VAL A 102 -32.63 13.45 41.29
N THR A 103 -33.81 14.08 41.32
CA THR A 103 -34.10 15.24 42.20
C THR A 103 -35.55 15.25 42.68
N GLY A 104 -35.79 15.89 43.83
CA GLY A 104 -37.12 16.12 44.37
C GLY A 104 -37.86 14.82 44.72
N SER A 105 -39.13 14.74 44.29
CA SER A 105 -39.99 13.57 44.53
C SER A 105 -39.65 12.36 43.65
N VAL A 106 -38.73 12.49 42.69
CA VAL A 106 -38.24 11.36 41.88
C VAL A 106 -37.04 10.75 42.61
N THR A 107 -37.18 9.52 43.10
CA THR A 107 -36.09 8.76 43.75
C THR A 107 -35.72 7.50 42.98
N THR A 108 -36.68 6.93 42.25
CA THR A 108 -36.52 5.77 41.38
C THR A 108 -37.37 5.96 40.13
N VAL A 109 -36.95 5.41 38.99
CA VAL A 109 -37.73 5.39 37.75
C VAL A 109 -37.86 3.98 37.21
N THR A 110 -38.94 3.69 36.50
CA THR A 110 -39.05 2.51 35.64
C THR A 110 -38.85 2.97 34.21
N ALA A 111 -37.87 2.39 33.52
CA ALA A 111 -37.59 2.68 32.12
C ALA A 111 -37.97 1.50 31.22
N LYS A 112 -38.58 1.79 30.08
CA LYS A 112 -38.85 0.83 29.01
C LYS A 112 -38.31 1.39 27.70
N PHE A 113 -37.62 0.54 26.96
CA PHE A 113 -37.02 0.88 25.68
C PHE A 113 -37.70 0.09 24.58
N ARG A 114 -38.08 0.76 23.50
CA ARG A 114 -38.58 0.13 22.27
C ARG A 114 -37.77 0.61 21.09
N ALA A 115 -37.37 -0.33 20.25
CA ALA A 115 -36.73 -0.08 18.98
C ALA A 115 -37.64 -0.47 17.82
N ALA A 116 -37.48 0.26 16.72
CA ALA A 116 -38.06 -0.04 15.43
C ALA A 116 -37.02 0.23 14.33
N CYS A 117 -37.37 -0.08 13.09
CA CYS A 117 -36.59 0.30 11.93
C CYS A 117 -37.50 0.54 10.72
N SER A 118 -37.02 1.30 9.75
CA SER A 118 -37.80 1.71 8.58
C SER A 118 -37.72 0.72 7.41
N GLY A 119 -38.64 0.87 6.45
CA GLY A 119 -38.64 0.08 5.21
C GLY A 119 -38.98 -1.39 5.44
N ALA A 120 -38.26 -2.29 4.76
CA ALA A 120 -38.43 -3.75 4.89
C ALA A 120 -37.75 -4.35 6.14
N CYS A 121 -37.07 -3.53 6.94
CA CYS A 121 -36.45 -3.99 8.18
C CYS A 121 -37.51 -4.24 9.26
N LYS A 122 -37.27 -5.24 10.10
CA LYS A 122 -38.06 -5.55 11.30
C LYS A 122 -37.17 -5.65 12.53
N ALA A 123 -37.54 -4.95 13.60
CA ALA A 123 -37.02 -5.22 14.94
C ALA A 123 -37.69 -6.50 15.48
N THR A 124 -37.05 -7.66 15.32
CA THR A 124 -37.59 -8.97 15.71
C THR A 124 -37.61 -9.16 17.22
N LYS A 125 -36.69 -8.51 17.93
CA LYS A 125 -36.71 -8.36 19.39
C LYS A 125 -36.62 -6.88 19.73
N PRO A 126 -37.74 -6.13 19.75
CA PRO A 126 -37.73 -4.67 19.79
C PRO A 126 -37.44 -4.09 21.19
N ALA A 127 -37.53 -4.88 22.25
CA ALA A 127 -37.32 -4.42 23.62
C ALA A 127 -36.12 -5.15 24.24
N PRO A 128 -35.04 -4.45 24.61
CA PRO A 128 -33.87 -5.05 25.23
C PRO A 128 -34.15 -5.52 26.66
N TYR A 129 -35.12 -4.88 27.33
CA TYR A 129 -35.65 -5.24 28.64
C TYR A 129 -37.08 -4.69 28.78
N TYR A 130 -37.89 -5.34 29.62
CA TYR A 130 -39.28 -4.96 29.87
C TYR A 130 -39.41 -4.41 31.29
N GLY A 131 -39.20 -3.10 31.45
CA GLY A 131 -39.31 -2.44 32.76
C GLY A 131 -38.17 -2.77 33.72
N GLY A 132 -38.42 -2.56 35.01
CA GLY A 132 -37.45 -2.66 36.09
C GLY A 132 -37.15 -1.32 36.75
N THR A 133 -37.04 -1.33 38.07
CA THR A 133 -36.76 -0.13 38.87
C THR A 133 -35.28 0.24 38.77
N LEU A 134 -35.01 1.44 38.27
CA LEU A 134 -33.71 2.08 38.29
C LEU A 134 -33.64 3.05 39.45
N ILE A 135 -32.58 2.93 40.24
CA ILE A 135 -32.14 3.93 41.22
C ILE A 135 -30.88 4.62 40.69
N GLU A 136 -30.55 5.79 41.24
CA GLU A 136 -29.38 6.56 40.82
C GLU A 136 -28.10 5.70 40.84
N GLY A 137 -27.33 5.75 39.75
CA GLY A 137 -26.11 4.97 39.53
C GLY A 137 -26.33 3.55 39.01
N LYS A 138 -27.57 3.05 38.89
CA LYS A 138 -27.88 1.73 38.33
C LYS A 138 -28.29 1.80 36.87
N PHE A 139 -28.18 0.67 36.18
CA PHE A 139 -28.47 0.56 34.75
C PHE A 139 -29.32 -0.66 34.41
N ALA A 140 -30.10 -0.54 33.34
CA ALA A 140 -30.72 -1.64 32.62
C ALA A 140 -29.96 -1.86 31.31
N SER A 141 -29.83 -3.12 30.88
CA SER A 141 -29.17 -3.44 29.61
C SER A 141 -29.75 -4.70 28.98
N GLY A 142 -29.67 -4.77 27.66
CA GLY A 142 -30.09 -5.92 26.89
C GLY A 142 -29.87 -5.68 25.40
N LYS A 143 -30.38 -6.58 24.57
CA LYS A 143 -30.19 -6.57 23.13
C LYS A 143 -31.49 -6.32 22.39
N VAL A 144 -31.42 -5.49 21.37
CA VAL A 144 -32.42 -5.40 20.30
C VAL A 144 -31.91 -6.21 19.13
N THR A 145 -32.77 -7.02 18.50
CA THR A 145 -32.41 -7.75 17.27
C THR A 145 -33.19 -7.18 16.10
N TYR A 146 -32.49 -6.89 15.01
CA TYR A 146 -33.05 -6.43 13.75
C TYR A 146 -32.82 -7.46 12.64
N ALA A 147 -33.72 -7.50 11.66
CA ALA A 147 -33.57 -8.27 10.43
C ALA A 147 -34.01 -7.42 9.24
N ALA A 148 -33.15 -7.33 8.22
CA ALA A 148 -33.42 -6.58 6.99
C ALA A 148 -33.01 -7.40 5.75
N PRO A 149 -33.72 -8.50 5.45
CA PRO A 149 -33.41 -9.34 4.31
C PRO A 149 -33.70 -8.59 2.99
N PRO A 150 -32.70 -8.42 2.08
CA PRO A 150 -32.94 -7.87 0.76
C PRO A 150 -33.65 -8.88 -0.13
N SER A 151 -34.45 -8.37 -1.06
CA SER A 151 -34.88 -9.16 -2.22
C SER A 151 -33.70 -9.31 -3.18
N ALA A 152 -33.64 -10.40 -3.94
CA ALA A 152 -32.54 -10.65 -4.87
C ALA A 152 -32.33 -9.46 -5.83
N GLY A 153 -31.14 -8.87 -5.83
CA GLY A 153 -30.80 -7.74 -6.71
C GLY A 153 -31.42 -6.40 -6.30
N ALA A 154 -31.95 -6.30 -5.08
CA ALA A 154 -32.59 -5.09 -4.58
C ALA A 154 -32.12 -4.79 -3.14
N PRO A 155 -31.24 -3.78 -2.94
CA PRO A 155 -30.74 -3.43 -1.62
C PRO A 155 -31.85 -2.87 -0.74
N VAL A 156 -31.85 -3.24 0.53
CA VAL A 156 -32.70 -2.65 1.57
C VAL A 156 -31.92 -1.56 2.27
N SER A 157 -32.50 -0.36 2.31
CA SER A 157 -31.96 0.75 3.10
C SER A 157 -32.91 1.05 4.25
N THR A 158 -32.39 0.99 5.48
CA THR A 158 -33.17 1.16 6.71
C THR A 158 -32.50 2.09 7.68
N THR A 159 -33.28 2.68 8.58
CA THR A 159 -32.81 3.48 9.70
C THR A 159 -33.44 2.91 10.97
N THR A 160 -32.64 2.70 12.02
CA THR A 160 -33.15 2.31 13.33
C THR A 160 -33.73 3.52 14.06
N SER A 161 -34.85 3.32 14.75
CA SER A 161 -35.52 4.34 15.55
C SER A 161 -35.84 3.79 16.94
N TYR A 162 -35.95 4.70 17.90
CA TYR A 162 -35.99 4.35 19.31
C TYR A 162 -36.99 5.21 20.05
N GLU A 163 -37.65 4.60 21.04
CA GLU A 163 -38.55 5.25 21.98
C GLU A 163 -38.22 4.79 23.38
N MET A 164 -38.03 5.74 24.30
CA MET A 164 -37.87 5.45 25.72
C MET A 164 -39.02 6.02 26.52
N TYR A 165 -39.68 5.15 27.26
CA TYR A 165 -40.79 5.42 28.16
C TYR A 165 -40.25 5.40 29.57
N VAL A 166 -40.55 6.43 30.36
CA VAL A 166 -40.08 6.56 31.75
C VAL A 166 -41.25 6.91 32.65
N THR A 167 -41.39 6.21 33.76
CA THR A 167 -42.43 6.46 34.75
C THR A 167 -41.88 6.31 36.18
N THR A 168 -42.60 6.85 37.16
CA THR A 168 -42.32 6.65 38.59
C THR A 168 -43.53 6.02 39.27
N PRO A 169 -43.34 5.17 40.31
CA PRO A 169 -44.46 4.63 41.06
C PRO A 169 -45.42 5.73 41.56
N GLY A 170 -46.72 5.55 41.36
CA GLY A 170 -47.76 6.51 41.79
C GLY A 170 -48.02 7.70 40.86
N ALA A 171 -47.28 7.84 39.76
CA ALA A 171 -47.60 8.81 38.71
C ALA A 171 -48.71 8.26 37.77
N GLU A 172 -49.52 9.16 37.23
CA GLU A 172 -50.50 8.80 36.19
C GLU A 172 -49.76 8.55 34.88
N ILE A 173 -50.01 7.40 34.25
CA ILE A 173 -49.30 6.99 33.04
C ILE A 173 -49.89 7.75 31.85
N THR A 174 -49.28 8.88 31.50
CA THR A 174 -49.62 9.64 30.28
C THR A 174 -48.83 9.16 29.05
N ASP A 175 -48.12 8.04 29.16
CA ASP A 175 -47.19 7.46 28.16
C ASP A 175 -46.25 8.45 27.43
N PRO A 176 -45.63 9.43 28.13
CA PRO A 176 -44.67 10.32 27.49
C PRO A 176 -43.39 9.54 27.13
N ASN A 177 -42.98 9.60 25.87
CA ASN A 177 -41.72 9.01 25.40
C ASN A 177 -40.75 10.05 24.86
N ALA A 178 -39.46 9.79 25.05
CA ALA A 178 -38.42 10.41 24.23
C ALA A 178 -38.19 9.54 23.00
N SER A 179 -38.17 10.14 21.82
CA SER A 179 -37.87 9.46 20.56
C SER A 179 -36.63 10.03 19.88
N TRP A 180 -35.87 9.16 19.21
CA TRP A 180 -34.74 9.52 18.37
C TRP A 180 -34.49 8.42 17.33
N SER A 181 -33.66 8.71 16.34
CA SER A 181 -33.28 7.75 15.29
C SER A 181 -31.79 7.78 15.06
N ASN A 182 -31.27 6.69 14.49
CA ASN A 182 -29.94 6.68 13.91
C ASN A 182 -29.90 7.68 12.74
N PRO A 183 -28.96 8.64 12.72
CA PRO A 183 -28.88 9.61 11.64
C PRO A 183 -28.43 8.99 10.31
N GLU A 184 -27.76 7.84 10.36
CA GLU A 184 -27.27 7.13 9.17
C GLU A 184 -28.21 6.00 8.75
N LYS A 185 -28.19 5.73 7.44
CA LYS A 185 -28.86 4.56 6.88
C LYS A 185 -27.97 3.34 7.06
N ILE A 186 -28.58 2.18 7.20
CA ILE A 186 -27.96 0.86 7.11
C ILE A 186 -28.45 0.26 5.79
N ARG A 187 -27.52 -0.15 4.93
CA ARG A 187 -27.80 -0.84 3.68
C ARG A 187 -27.55 -2.33 3.87
N CYS A 188 -28.54 -3.17 3.63
CA CYS A 188 -28.36 -4.61 3.50
C CYS A 188 -28.62 -5.01 2.05
N ASP A 189 -27.71 -5.76 1.44
CA ASP A 189 -27.75 -6.10 0.02
C ASP A 189 -27.16 -7.48 -0.24
N ASP A 190 -27.37 -8.04 -1.42
CA ASP A 190 -26.73 -9.26 -1.94
C ASP A 190 -26.00 -8.98 -3.28
N ASP A 191 -25.67 -7.71 -3.50
CA ASP A 191 -25.19 -7.16 -4.79
C ASP A 191 -23.66 -7.08 -4.89
N VAL A 192 -22.94 -7.60 -3.90
CA VAL A 192 -21.49 -7.82 -4.00
C VAL A 192 -21.23 -9.10 -4.82
N ARG A 193 -21.82 -9.16 -6.01
CA ARG A 193 -21.67 -10.26 -6.97
C ARG A 193 -20.44 -10.00 -7.85
N GLY A 194 -19.86 -11.06 -8.40
CA GLY A 194 -18.73 -10.97 -9.33
C GLY A 194 -17.34 -11.13 -8.72
N THR A 195 -17.24 -11.61 -7.47
CA THR A 195 -16.01 -12.21 -6.92
C THR A 195 -16.14 -13.73 -6.96
N ALA A 196 -15.01 -14.47 -7.03
CA ALA A 196 -14.99 -15.94 -7.14
C ALA A 196 -15.74 -16.67 -6.00
N SER A 197 -16.00 -15.98 -4.88
CA SER A 197 -16.72 -16.49 -3.71
C SER A 197 -18.00 -15.71 -3.37
N SER A 198 -18.56 -14.96 -4.34
CA SER A 198 -19.74 -14.06 -4.22
C SER A 198 -20.44 -14.16 -2.87
N PRO A 199 -20.05 -13.30 -1.89
CA PRO A 199 -20.50 -13.44 -0.51
C PRO A 199 -22.03 -13.33 -0.43
N GLY A 200 -22.60 -13.98 0.58
CA GLY A 200 -24.03 -13.87 0.87
C GLY A 200 -24.48 -12.43 1.15
N ALA A 201 -25.78 -12.25 1.36
CA ALA A 201 -26.33 -10.96 1.74
C ALA A 201 -25.67 -10.45 3.03
N GLY A 202 -25.45 -9.13 3.15
CA GLY A 202 -24.76 -8.51 4.29
C GLY A 202 -25.17 -7.06 4.48
N CYS A 203 -24.77 -6.44 5.59
CA CYS A 203 -25.18 -5.08 5.96
C CYS A 203 -23.99 -4.15 6.23
N VAL A 204 -24.09 -2.89 5.80
CA VAL A 204 -23.07 -1.84 6.01
C VAL A 204 -23.71 -0.47 6.23
N VAL A 205 -22.93 0.48 6.74
CA VAL A 205 -23.28 1.91 6.77
C VAL A 205 -22.74 2.57 5.48
N PRO A 206 -23.57 2.81 4.44
CA PRO A 206 -23.13 3.25 3.13
C PRO A 206 -22.44 4.63 3.10
N SER A 207 -22.70 5.49 4.08
CA SER A 207 -22.08 6.82 4.17
C SER A 207 -20.62 6.79 4.63
N VAL A 208 -20.16 5.68 5.22
CA VAL A 208 -18.76 5.49 5.57
C VAL A 208 -18.02 4.94 4.35
N MET A 209 -16.97 5.66 3.92
CA MET A 209 -16.11 5.28 2.81
C MET A 209 -15.50 3.88 3.04
N PRO A 210 -15.67 2.93 2.11
CA PRO A 210 -15.00 1.64 2.16
C PRO A 210 -13.46 1.78 2.17
N VAL A 211 -12.79 0.97 2.98
CA VAL A 211 -11.33 0.87 3.00
C VAL A 211 -10.93 -0.59 2.87
N ILE A 212 -10.41 -0.96 1.71
CA ILE A 212 -9.87 -2.29 1.44
C ILE A 212 -8.49 -2.39 2.07
N LYS A 213 -8.25 -3.45 2.83
CA LYS A 213 -6.94 -3.72 3.43
C LYS A 213 -6.17 -4.67 2.53
N MET A 214 -4.92 -4.33 2.25
CA MET A 214 -3.98 -5.21 1.59
C MET A 214 -2.68 -5.29 2.40
N SER A 215 -1.93 -6.37 2.21
CA SER A 215 -0.62 -6.56 2.80
C SER A 215 0.40 -6.90 1.72
N SER A 216 1.55 -6.25 1.83
CA SER A 216 2.77 -6.60 1.11
C SER A 216 3.74 -7.40 1.97
N LEU A 217 3.35 -7.79 3.19
CA LEU A 217 4.22 -8.56 4.08
C LEU A 217 4.37 -9.98 3.53
N PRO A 218 5.60 -10.52 3.45
CA PRO A 218 5.80 -11.91 3.10
C PRO A 218 5.12 -12.82 4.14
N SER A 219 4.47 -13.89 3.68
CA SER A 219 4.02 -14.96 4.57
C SER A 219 5.23 -15.61 5.23
N SER A 220 5.15 -15.86 6.54
CA SER A 220 6.24 -16.42 7.34
C SER A 220 6.68 -17.79 6.81
N GLY A 221 7.81 -17.84 6.10
CA GLY A 221 8.37 -19.05 5.50
C GLY A 221 9.13 -18.74 4.22
N GLY A 222 10.32 -18.14 4.37
CA GLY A 222 11.13 -17.60 3.29
C GLY A 222 11.21 -18.48 2.04
N SER A 223 10.61 -18.00 0.94
CA SER A 223 10.97 -18.27 -0.47
C SER A 223 9.90 -17.75 -1.46
N SER A 224 8.71 -17.34 -1.02
CA SER A 224 7.70 -16.71 -1.89
C SER A 224 7.20 -15.41 -1.29
N SER A 225 7.66 -14.29 -1.83
CA SER A 225 7.35 -12.93 -1.39
C SER A 225 5.92 -12.52 -1.74
N ALA A 226 4.89 -13.15 -1.16
CA ALA A 226 3.46 -12.97 -1.49
C ALA A 226 2.92 -11.54 -1.24
N GLY A 227 3.47 -10.55 -1.94
CA GLY A 227 3.30 -9.13 -1.64
C GLY A 227 3.92 -8.16 -2.65
N ALA A 228 4.63 -8.61 -3.69
CA ALA A 228 5.29 -7.71 -4.64
C ALA A 228 4.29 -6.79 -5.36
N ALA A 229 3.13 -7.30 -5.76
CA ALA A 229 2.05 -6.51 -6.33
C ALA A 229 1.55 -5.43 -5.35
N ALA A 230 1.27 -5.81 -4.10
CA ALA A 230 0.86 -4.86 -3.06
C ALA A 230 1.93 -3.81 -2.77
N ALA A 231 3.23 -4.18 -2.79
CA ALA A 231 4.34 -3.24 -2.65
C ALA A 231 4.40 -2.25 -3.82
N GLY A 232 4.18 -2.74 -5.05
CA GLY A 232 4.07 -1.90 -6.25
C GLY A 232 2.91 -0.90 -6.15
N TYR A 233 1.76 -1.32 -5.64
CA TYR A 233 0.62 -0.43 -5.40
C TYR A 233 0.94 0.60 -4.31
N ALA A 234 1.59 0.21 -3.21
CA ALA A 234 2.00 1.14 -2.15
C ALA A 234 3.04 2.15 -2.63
N TRP A 235 3.94 1.77 -3.54
CA TRP A 235 4.82 2.70 -4.23
C TRP A 235 4.01 3.67 -5.10
N ALA A 236 3.06 3.16 -5.89
CA ALA A 236 2.23 3.98 -6.77
C ALA A 236 1.39 5.01 -5.98
N GLN A 237 0.79 4.60 -4.85
CA GLN A 237 0.05 5.49 -3.94
C GLN A 237 0.88 6.66 -3.41
N ARG A 238 2.18 6.45 -3.21
CA ARG A 238 3.10 7.45 -2.64
C ARG A 238 3.76 8.35 -3.69
N ASN A 239 3.98 7.83 -4.90
CA ASN A 239 4.85 8.47 -5.88
C ASN A 239 4.10 9.03 -7.11
N LEU A 240 2.93 8.49 -7.46
CA LEU A 240 2.18 9.00 -8.61
C LEU A 240 1.39 10.26 -8.24
N ALA A 241 1.24 11.15 -9.23
CA ALA A 241 0.67 12.48 -9.05
C ALA A 241 -0.73 12.50 -8.41
N ASP A 242 -1.59 11.52 -8.75
CA ASP A 242 -2.98 11.50 -8.33
C ASP A 242 -3.21 10.82 -6.96
N SER A 243 -2.20 10.08 -6.45
CA SER A 243 -2.28 9.34 -5.18
C SER A 243 -3.54 8.46 -5.05
N TRP A 244 -3.92 7.80 -6.15
CA TRP A 244 -5.11 6.94 -6.26
C TRP A 244 -5.13 5.87 -5.16
N GLY A 245 -6.31 5.56 -4.64
CA GLY A 245 -6.51 4.58 -3.56
C GLY A 245 -6.13 5.09 -2.17
N HIS A 246 -5.40 6.20 -2.02
CA HIS A 246 -5.03 6.75 -0.71
C HIS A 246 -5.51 8.19 -0.52
N GLY A 247 -4.90 9.14 -1.25
CA GLY A 247 -5.31 10.55 -1.25
C GLY A 247 -6.61 10.75 -2.01
N THR A 248 -6.72 10.09 -3.17
CA THR A 248 -7.90 10.14 -4.05
C THR A 248 -8.55 8.75 -4.11
N PRO A 249 -9.85 8.58 -3.82
CA PRO A 249 -10.51 7.27 -3.89
C PRO A 249 -10.49 6.68 -5.30
N LEU A 250 -10.46 5.35 -5.38
CA LEU A 250 -10.74 4.59 -6.60
C LEU A 250 -12.24 4.36 -6.73
N THR A 251 -12.73 4.10 -7.94
CA THR A 251 -14.15 3.78 -8.18
C THR A 251 -14.28 2.36 -8.70
N ARG A 252 -15.02 1.49 -8.01
CA ARG A 252 -15.19 0.09 -8.43
C ARG A 252 -15.83 0.03 -9.83
N SER A 253 -15.24 -0.77 -10.72
CA SER A 253 -15.81 -1.07 -12.03
C SER A 253 -15.58 -2.51 -12.44
N ALA A 254 -16.66 -3.30 -12.46
CA ALA A 254 -16.66 -4.72 -12.82
C ALA A 254 -16.76 -4.95 -14.34
N GLY A 255 -17.31 -3.99 -15.10
CA GLY A 255 -17.42 -4.09 -16.56
C GLY A 255 -16.15 -3.66 -17.28
N ALA A 256 -15.80 -4.31 -18.39
CA ALA A 256 -14.62 -4.01 -19.23
C ALA A 256 -13.25 -4.08 -18.50
N THR A 257 -13.16 -4.89 -17.45
CA THR A 257 -11.90 -5.14 -16.72
C THR A 257 -10.83 -5.70 -17.65
N ASP A 258 -11.16 -6.70 -18.47
CA ASP A 258 -10.22 -7.32 -19.42
C ASP A 258 -9.71 -6.31 -20.45
N ASP A 259 -10.57 -5.43 -20.96
CA ASP A 259 -10.16 -4.37 -21.89
C ASP A 259 -9.20 -3.37 -21.24
N ARG A 260 -9.49 -2.96 -20.00
CA ARG A 260 -8.61 -2.04 -19.24
C ARG A 260 -7.27 -2.71 -18.93
N TYR A 261 -7.29 -3.96 -18.50
CA TYR A 261 -6.07 -4.73 -18.29
C TYR A 261 -5.30 -4.89 -19.60
N ALA A 262 -5.96 -5.19 -20.71
CA ALA A 262 -5.33 -5.37 -22.02
C ALA A 262 -4.65 -4.09 -22.54
N ARG A 263 -5.20 -2.90 -22.25
CA ARG A 263 -4.56 -1.61 -22.58
C ARG A 263 -3.32 -1.30 -21.74
N THR A 264 -3.34 -1.68 -20.46
CA THR A 264 -2.24 -1.38 -19.54
C THR A 264 -1.14 -2.43 -19.64
N CYS A 265 -1.53 -3.70 -19.48
CA CYS A 265 -0.67 -4.86 -19.33
C CYS A 265 -0.70 -5.84 -20.51
N GLY A 266 -1.63 -5.68 -21.47
CA GLY A 266 -1.77 -6.61 -22.59
C GLY A 266 -1.28 -6.07 -23.93
N ALA A 267 -1.64 -6.79 -24.99
CA ALA A 267 -1.25 -6.47 -26.37
C ALA A 267 -2.02 -5.28 -26.98
N SER A 268 -3.05 -4.77 -26.30
CA SER A 268 -3.84 -3.63 -26.78
C SER A 268 -3.23 -2.26 -26.44
N GLY A 269 -2.19 -2.23 -25.61
CA GLY A 269 -1.42 -1.02 -25.34
C GLY A 269 -0.47 -0.68 -26.49
N SER A 270 -0.16 0.61 -26.66
CA SER A 270 0.79 1.08 -27.68
C SER A 270 2.22 0.55 -27.49
N GLN A 271 2.54 0.17 -26.25
CA GLN A 271 3.72 -0.62 -25.89
C GLN A 271 3.29 -1.82 -25.04
N PRO A 272 3.13 -3.01 -25.64
CA PRO A 272 2.77 -4.23 -24.92
C PRO A 272 3.74 -4.52 -23.77
N PHE A 273 3.21 -5.07 -22.68
CA PHE A 273 4.04 -5.55 -21.58
C PHE A 273 4.95 -6.69 -22.06
N GLN A 274 6.23 -6.58 -21.77
CA GLN A 274 7.21 -7.61 -22.09
C GLN A 274 7.65 -8.28 -20.80
N ALA A 275 7.32 -9.56 -20.65
CA ALA A 275 7.76 -10.33 -19.48
C ALA A 275 9.30 -10.35 -19.38
N ARG A 276 9.80 -10.05 -18.19
CA ARG A 276 11.20 -10.01 -17.77
C ARG A 276 11.51 -11.19 -16.88
N THR A 277 11.43 -12.39 -17.44
CA THR A 277 11.73 -13.63 -16.72
C THR A 277 13.19 -13.74 -16.27
N ASP A 278 14.07 -12.90 -16.83
CA ASP A 278 15.44 -12.67 -16.39
C ASP A 278 15.55 -11.92 -15.04
N LEU A 279 14.51 -11.16 -14.67
CA LEU A 279 14.42 -10.39 -13.42
C LEU A 279 13.43 -10.99 -12.42
N VAL A 280 12.28 -11.47 -12.91
CA VAL A 280 11.16 -11.97 -12.11
C VAL A 280 10.75 -13.35 -12.62
N PRO A 281 10.97 -14.43 -11.85
CA PRO A 281 10.49 -15.75 -12.23
C PRO A 281 8.96 -15.73 -12.40
N THR A 282 8.45 -16.31 -13.49
CA THR A 282 7.00 -16.28 -13.83
C THR A 282 6.42 -14.87 -13.89
N ASP A 283 7.18 -13.93 -14.46
CA ASP A 283 6.82 -12.52 -14.54
C ASP A 283 5.44 -12.27 -15.17
N THR A 284 4.61 -11.58 -14.42
CA THR A 284 3.30 -11.08 -14.84
C THR A 284 3.18 -9.59 -14.56
N CYS A 285 2.21 -8.96 -15.21
CA CYS A 285 1.95 -7.53 -15.07
C CYS A 285 0.86 -7.29 -14.03
N SER A 286 1.17 -6.46 -13.03
CA SER A 286 0.19 -5.97 -12.08
C SER A 286 -0.06 -4.48 -12.29
N ASP A 287 -1.29 -4.10 -12.67
CA ASP A 287 -1.64 -2.73 -12.99
C ASP A 287 -2.18 -1.94 -11.79
N PHE A 288 -1.81 -0.67 -11.71
CA PHE A 288 -2.38 0.30 -10.77
C PHE A 288 -2.55 1.68 -11.43
N PRO A 289 -3.68 2.38 -11.29
CA PRO A 289 -4.95 1.93 -10.70
C PRO A 289 -5.47 0.62 -11.30
N PHE A 290 -6.15 -0.20 -10.51
CA PHE A 290 -6.53 -1.54 -10.93
C PHE A 290 -7.44 -1.52 -12.16
N SER A 291 -7.28 -2.48 -13.07
CA SER A 291 -8.22 -2.75 -14.16
C SER A 291 -9.66 -2.96 -13.69
N SER A 292 -9.90 -3.35 -12.43
CA SER A 292 -11.22 -3.43 -11.81
C SER A 292 -11.76 -2.09 -11.28
N THR A 293 -11.19 -0.96 -11.70
CA THR A 293 -11.60 0.39 -11.34
C THR A 293 -11.78 1.28 -12.57
N ARG A 294 -12.53 2.38 -12.43
CA ARG A 294 -12.74 3.34 -13.54
C ARG A 294 -11.46 4.08 -13.92
N GLU A 295 -10.56 4.26 -12.97
CA GLU A 295 -9.30 4.97 -13.12
C GLU A 295 -8.22 4.08 -13.79
N GLY A 296 -8.44 2.76 -13.84
CA GLY A 296 -7.56 1.81 -14.51
C GLY A 296 -7.65 1.85 -16.03
N GLY A 297 -6.77 1.12 -16.70
CA GLY A 297 -6.79 0.99 -18.15
C GLY A 297 -6.16 2.14 -18.93
N THR A 298 -5.21 2.84 -18.31
CA THR A 298 -4.34 3.80 -19.00
C THR A 298 -3.41 3.04 -19.95
N ASP A 299 -3.09 3.63 -21.10
CA ASP A 299 -2.18 3.02 -22.07
C ASP A 299 -0.83 2.70 -21.42
N GLY A 300 -0.38 1.44 -21.55
CA GLY A 300 0.82 0.95 -20.88
C GLY A 300 2.08 1.76 -21.18
N ALA A 301 2.20 2.37 -22.37
CA ALA A 301 3.34 3.21 -22.71
C ALA A 301 3.39 4.52 -21.88
N SER A 302 2.28 4.92 -21.26
CA SER A 302 2.22 6.10 -20.39
C SER A 302 2.42 5.78 -18.91
N CYS A 303 2.57 4.50 -18.54
CA CYS A 303 2.74 4.08 -17.15
C CYS A 303 4.21 3.98 -16.73
N SER A 304 4.44 4.18 -15.43
CA SER A 304 5.69 3.77 -14.79
C SER A 304 5.81 2.25 -14.84
N GLU A 305 6.98 1.73 -15.14
CA GLU A 305 7.23 0.30 -15.20
C GLU A 305 8.26 -0.04 -14.14
N ILE A 306 7.89 -0.90 -13.19
CA ILE A 306 8.66 -1.13 -11.97
C ILE A 306 8.84 -2.62 -11.68
N VAL A 307 9.90 -2.95 -10.95
CA VAL A 307 10.15 -4.29 -10.40
C VAL A 307 10.24 -4.16 -8.88
N PRO A 308 9.19 -4.54 -8.12
CA PRO A 308 9.28 -4.65 -6.68
C PRO A 308 10.06 -5.90 -6.27
N ARG A 309 11.05 -5.75 -5.40
CA ARG A 309 11.83 -6.88 -4.87
C ARG A 309 11.95 -6.77 -3.35
N TYR A 310 11.66 -7.86 -2.67
CA TYR A 310 11.86 -7.92 -1.23
C TYR A 310 13.33 -8.22 -0.93
N SER A 311 13.95 -7.39 -0.10
CA SER A 311 15.28 -7.57 0.46
C SER A 311 15.20 -7.59 1.98
N THR A 312 16.35 -7.77 2.65
CA THR A 312 16.44 -7.80 4.11
C THR A 312 16.01 -6.48 4.76
N GLY A 313 16.07 -5.35 4.05
CA GLY A 313 15.60 -4.07 4.57
C GLY A 313 14.18 -3.68 4.16
N GLY A 314 13.42 -4.61 3.57
CA GLY A 314 12.05 -4.40 3.12
C GLY A 314 11.92 -4.40 1.60
N TRP A 315 10.98 -3.61 1.07
CA TRP A 315 10.70 -3.56 -0.36
C TRP A 315 11.56 -2.53 -1.09
N ASP A 316 12.38 -3.00 -2.02
CA ASP A 316 13.10 -2.19 -2.99
C ASP A 316 12.29 -2.09 -4.29
N ILE A 317 12.18 -0.88 -4.86
CA ILE A 317 11.44 -0.64 -6.10
C ILE A 317 12.41 -0.18 -7.19
N TYR A 318 12.56 -0.98 -8.24
CA TYR A 318 13.41 -0.69 -9.37
C TYR A 318 12.58 -0.14 -10.53
N GLU A 319 12.83 1.10 -10.94
CA GLU A 319 12.13 1.73 -12.05
C GLU A 319 12.80 1.39 -13.39
N LEU A 320 12.09 0.68 -14.26
CA LEU A 320 12.51 0.40 -15.64
C LEU A 320 12.19 1.57 -16.57
N ARG A 321 11.05 2.24 -16.35
CA ARG A 321 10.56 3.33 -17.21
C ARG A 321 9.59 4.27 -16.50
N GLY A 322 9.46 5.49 -16.98
CA GLY A 322 8.40 6.44 -16.62
C GLY A 322 8.64 7.26 -15.33
N GLY A 323 9.30 6.70 -14.33
CA GLY A 323 9.55 7.41 -13.07
C GLY A 323 8.27 7.76 -12.30
N THR A 324 8.23 8.90 -11.63
CA THR A 324 7.09 9.31 -10.77
C THR A 324 6.08 10.25 -11.45
N GLY A 325 6.35 10.67 -12.69
CA GLY A 325 5.47 11.57 -13.46
C GLY A 325 4.17 10.94 -14.00
N PRO A 326 4.13 9.64 -14.34
CA PRO A 326 2.92 8.94 -14.77
C PRO A 326 1.76 8.94 -13.76
N ARG A 327 0.58 8.53 -14.24
CA ARG A 327 -0.64 8.33 -13.44
C ARG A 327 -1.00 6.87 -13.18
N CYS A 328 -0.21 5.96 -13.75
CA CYS A 328 -0.37 4.54 -13.62
C CYS A 328 0.99 3.85 -13.48
N THR A 329 0.96 2.60 -13.02
CA THR A 329 2.11 1.74 -12.86
C THR A 329 1.81 0.35 -13.39
N ARG A 330 2.83 -0.27 -13.98
CA ARG A 330 2.90 -1.68 -14.36
C ARG A 330 4.02 -2.30 -13.56
N ALA A 331 3.67 -3.15 -12.61
CA ALA A 331 4.67 -3.87 -11.81
C ALA A 331 4.93 -5.25 -12.41
N HIS A 332 6.20 -5.56 -12.63
CA HIS A 332 6.70 -6.91 -12.89
C HIS A 332 6.68 -7.70 -11.58
N VAL A 333 5.83 -8.71 -11.49
CA VAL A 333 5.62 -9.48 -10.26
C VAL A 333 5.51 -10.97 -10.56
N PRO A 334 5.89 -11.86 -9.64
CA PRO A 334 5.59 -13.29 -9.78
C PRO A 334 4.08 -13.52 -9.90
N ALA A 335 3.67 -14.48 -10.71
CA ALA A 335 2.25 -14.82 -10.90
C ALA A 335 1.50 -15.08 -9.57
N ALA A 336 2.16 -15.72 -8.60
CA ALA A 336 1.59 -15.99 -7.28
C ALA A 336 1.30 -14.70 -6.47
N ASP A 337 2.13 -13.68 -6.63
CA ASP A 337 1.98 -12.40 -5.92
C ASP A 337 0.83 -11.59 -6.52
N GLN A 338 0.70 -11.60 -7.85
CA GLN A 338 -0.47 -11.03 -8.54
C GLN A 338 -1.76 -11.71 -8.07
N GLN A 339 -1.81 -13.05 -8.09
CA GLN A 339 -3.00 -13.80 -7.66
C GLN A 339 -3.36 -13.50 -6.20
N THR A 340 -2.36 -13.39 -5.33
CA THR A 340 -2.55 -13.04 -3.92
C THR A 340 -3.14 -11.64 -3.76
N ALA A 341 -2.63 -10.67 -4.50
CA ALA A 341 -3.14 -9.30 -4.46
C ALA A 341 -4.56 -9.18 -5.03
N GLU A 342 -4.87 -9.89 -6.11
CA GLU A 342 -6.22 -9.98 -6.68
C GLU A 342 -7.20 -10.61 -5.69
N ALA A 343 -6.79 -11.67 -4.99
CA ALA A 343 -7.59 -12.30 -3.94
C ALA A 343 -7.85 -11.34 -2.76
N GLN A 344 -6.84 -10.59 -2.31
CA GLN A 344 -7.00 -9.57 -1.27
C GLN A 344 -7.96 -8.45 -1.70
N LEU A 345 -7.86 -7.99 -2.96
CA LEU A 345 -8.77 -6.97 -3.49
C LEU A 345 -10.21 -7.50 -3.58
N ALA A 346 -10.41 -8.71 -4.08
CA ALA A 346 -11.72 -9.36 -4.16
C ALA A 346 -12.34 -9.59 -2.78
N GLN A 347 -11.54 -10.06 -1.81
CA GLN A 347 -11.99 -10.20 -0.42
C GLN A 347 -12.31 -8.84 0.21
N GLY A 348 -11.52 -7.80 -0.08
CA GLY A 348 -11.79 -6.44 0.36
C GLY A 348 -13.11 -5.88 -0.16
N TYR A 349 -13.44 -6.15 -1.43
CA TYR A 349 -14.76 -5.80 -1.98
C TYR A 349 -15.89 -6.51 -1.23
N ALA A 350 -15.71 -7.80 -0.90
CA ALA A 350 -16.66 -8.58 -0.11
C ALA A 350 -16.84 -8.03 1.31
N ASP A 351 -15.74 -7.88 2.07
CA ASP A 351 -15.75 -7.47 3.47
C ASP A 351 -16.31 -6.06 3.68
N GLN A 352 -15.99 -5.15 2.77
CA GLN A 352 -16.46 -3.76 2.83
C GLN A 352 -17.79 -3.53 2.08
N ARG A 353 -18.30 -4.59 1.43
CA ARG A 353 -19.46 -4.56 0.52
C ARG A 353 -19.42 -3.40 -0.46
N VAL A 354 -18.30 -3.23 -1.16
CA VAL A 354 -18.14 -2.16 -2.17
C VAL A 354 -19.02 -2.50 -3.37
N LEU A 355 -19.92 -1.62 -3.80
CA LEU A 355 -20.76 -1.85 -4.99
C LEU A 355 -20.12 -1.31 -6.27
N GLU A 356 -20.65 -1.72 -7.42
CA GLU A 356 -20.31 -1.11 -8.71
C GLU A 356 -20.51 0.41 -8.62
N THR A 357 -19.56 1.18 -9.16
CA THR A 357 -19.52 2.66 -9.10
C THR A 357 -19.29 3.27 -7.71
N GLU A 358 -19.16 2.46 -6.65
CA GLU A 358 -18.88 2.97 -5.30
C GLU A 358 -17.40 3.37 -5.18
N PRO A 359 -17.10 4.58 -4.65
CA PRO A 359 -15.73 4.96 -4.35
C PRO A 359 -15.17 4.17 -3.16
N PHE A 360 -13.89 3.87 -3.16
CA PHE A 360 -13.19 3.18 -2.07
C PHE A 360 -11.73 3.60 -1.96
N LYS A 361 -11.14 3.35 -0.80
CA LYS A 361 -9.70 3.47 -0.56
C LYS A 361 -9.06 2.10 -0.38
N VAL A 362 -7.75 2.04 -0.58
CA VAL A 362 -6.92 0.88 -0.28
C VAL A 362 -5.86 1.31 0.72
N ASP A 363 -5.79 0.61 1.83
CA ASP A 363 -4.76 0.76 2.84
C ASP A 363 -3.84 -0.46 2.78
N ILE A 364 -2.56 -0.21 2.51
CA ILE A 364 -1.58 -1.25 2.23
C ILE A 364 -0.57 -1.28 3.37
N VAL A 365 -0.58 -2.38 4.12
CA VAL A 365 0.43 -2.63 5.13
C VAL A 365 1.73 -3.04 4.45
N THR A 366 2.80 -2.33 4.78
CA THR A 366 4.17 -2.60 4.32
C THR A 366 5.05 -2.88 5.52
N SER A 367 6.15 -3.61 5.32
CA SER A 367 7.16 -3.78 6.37
C SER A 367 7.80 -2.45 6.69
N ASP A 368 8.12 -2.21 7.96
CA ASP A 368 8.99 -1.11 8.33
C ASP A 368 10.35 -1.29 7.64
N ALA A 369 10.88 -0.20 7.07
CA ALA A 369 12.18 -0.24 6.43
C ALA A 369 13.27 -0.44 7.49
N GLU A 370 14.09 -1.47 7.35
CA GLU A 370 15.26 -1.62 8.20
C GLU A 370 16.40 -0.71 7.71
N PRO A 371 17.33 -0.29 8.60
CA PRO A 371 18.53 0.39 8.16
C PRO A 371 19.33 -0.47 7.17
N GLN A 372 19.72 0.14 6.04
CA GLN A 372 20.52 -0.49 4.99
C GLN A 372 21.67 0.43 4.56
N ALA A 373 22.68 -0.18 3.96
CA ALA A 373 23.76 0.50 3.27
C ALA A 373 23.23 1.59 2.32
N PRO A 374 23.85 2.78 2.28
CA PRO A 374 23.43 3.89 1.41
C PRO A 374 23.09 3.49 -0.03
N CYS A 375 23.88 2.63 -0.67
CA CYS A 375 23.64 2.21 -2.05
C CYS A 375 22.43 1.27 -2.18
N LEU A 376 22.06 0.50 -1.16
CA LEU A 376 20.88 -0.36 -1.16
C LEU A 376 19.59 0.46 -1.04
N ARG A 377 19.59 1.50 -0.18
CA ARG A 377 18.41 2.33 0.07
C ARG A 377 17.84 3.02 -1.16
N ARG A 378 18.69 3.33 -2.15
CA ARG A 378 18.27 4.00 -3.38
C ARG A 378 19.12 3.58 -4.56
N ALA A 379 18.60 2.64 -5.33
CA ALA A 379 19.17 2.30 -6.63
C ALA A 379 19.13 3.51 -7.58
N PRO A 380 20.20 3.78 -8.35
CA PRO A 380 20.19 4.84 -9.34
C PRO A 380 19.24 4.50 -10.49
N SER A 381 18.70 5.53 -11.15
CA SER A 381 17.83 5.33 -12.32
C SER A 381 18.52 4.48 -13.40
N GLY A 382 17.79 3.51 -13.96
CA GLY A 382 18.30 2.54 -14.92
C GLY A 382 19.06 1.35 -14.30
N ALA A 383 19.14 1.26 -12.97
CA ALA A 383 19.68 0.06 -12.32
C ALA A 383 18.67 -1.09 -12.35
N LEU A 384 19.17 -2.31 -12.51
CA LEU A 384 18.40 -3.53 -12.49
C LEU A 384 18.72 -4.33 -11.22
N PRO A 385 17.72 -5.00 -10.62
CA PRO A 385 17.92 -5.81 -9.44
C PRO A 385 18.87 -6.99 -9.72
N SER A 386 19.80 -7.26 -8.82
CA SER A 386 20.73 -8.40 -8.89
C SER A 386 21.03 -8.90 -7.47
N GLY A 387 20.59 -10.12 -7.15
CA GLY A 387 20.69 -10.64 -5.78
C GLY A 387 19.90 -9.79 -4.79
N ASN A 388 20.47 -9.46 -3.62
CA ASN A 388 19.88 -8.47 -2.70
C ASN A 388 20.42 -7.05 -2.91
N GLY A 389 20.90 -6.74 -4.13
CA GLY A 389 21.31 -5.40 -4.53
C GLY A 389 20.98 -5.13 -5.99
N TRP A 390 21.84 -4.40 -6.69
CA TRP A 390 21.57 -3.95 -8.06
C TRP A 390 22.81 -3.76 -8.91
N ILE A 391 22.63 -3.78 -10.23
CA ILE A 391 23.65 -3.49 -11.24
C ILE A 391 23.11 -2.44 -12.21
N LYS A 392 23.96 -1.47 -12.56
CA LYS A 392 23.69 -0.45 -13.57
C LYS A 392 24.85 -0.38 -14.54
N ASN A 393 24.57 -0.58 -15.82
CA ASN A 393 25.52 -0.37 -16.90
C ASN A 393 25.10 0.84 -17.72
N SER A 394 26.01 1.77 -17.97
CA SER A 394 25.81 2.88 -18.90
C SER A 394 26.59 2.66 -20.18
N THR A 395 26.09 3.28 -21.25
CA THR A 395 26.71 3.25 -22.57
C THR A 395 26.77 4.65 -23.13
N GLN A 396 27.80 4.92 -23.92
CA GLN A 396 27.99 6.20 -24.61
C GLN A 396 27.95 5.99 -26.13
N PRO A 397 27.32 6.89 -26.92
CA PRO A 397 27.29 6.80 -28.37
C PRO A 397 28.67 6.92 -29.01
N ILE A 398 28.88 6.22 -30.13
CA ILE A 398 30.09 6.32 -30.95
C ILE A 398 29.77 6.27 -32.45
N PRO A 399 30.64 6.88 -33.30
CA PRO A 399 30.43 6.90 -34.75
C PRO A 399 30.48 5.53 -35.41
N HIS A 400 31.27 4.59 -34.88
CA HIS A 400 31.50 3.28 -35.47
C HIS A 400 31.70 2.22 -34.38
N ILE A 401 30.93 1.13 -34.39
CA ILE A 401 31.13 0.00 -33.45
C ILE A 401 32.43 -0.77 -33.70
N ASN A 402 32.97 -0.67 -34.91
CA ASN A 402 34.29 -1.19 -35.26
C ASN A 402 34.95 -0.15 -36.18
N LYS A 403 36.00 0.55 -35.71
CA LYS A 403 36.59 1.70 -36.43
C LYS A 403 37.76 1.31 -37.33
N THR A 404 38.32 0.11 -37.16
CA THR A 404 39.51 -0.37 -37.89
C THR A 404 39.16 -1.34 -39.01
N THR A 405 37.90 -1.73 -39.14
CA THR A 405 37.41 -2.57 -40.25
C THR A 405 37.28 -1.76 -41.54
N THR A 406 37.30 -2.45 -42.69
CA THR A 406 37.04 -1.83 -44.00
C THR A 406 35.87 -2.53 -44.70
N PRO A 407 34.70 -1.87 -44.86
CA PRO A 407 34.38 -0.52 -44.35
C PRO A 407 34.28 -0.47 -42.80
N PRO A 408 34.35 0.72 -42.18
CA PRO A 408 34.04 0.87 -40.76
C PRO A 408 32.62 0.39 -40.44
N GLY A 409 32.45 -0.13 -39.22
CA GLY A 409 31.15 -0.56 -38.72
C GLY A 409 30.13 0.59 -38.60
N PRO A 410 28.83 0.30 -38.47
CA PRO A 410 27.81 1.33 -38.27
C PRO A 410 27.98 2.05 -36.94
N ALA A 411 27.28 3.19 -36.78
CA ALA A 411 27.18 3.87 -35.49
C ALA A 411 26.52 2.97 -34.43
N GLY A 412 26.87 3.19 -33.17
CA GLY A 412 26.33 2.42 -32.06
C GLY A 412 26.73 2.99 -30.72
N VAL A 413 26.89 2.12 -29.72
CA VAL A 413 27.26 2.52 -28.36
C VAL A 413 28.42 1.67 -27.84
N ARG A 414 29.26 2.22 -26.96
CA ARG A 414 30.26 1.46 -26.19
C ARG A 414 29.92 1.52 -24.70
N ALA A 415 30.43 0.57 -23.93
CA ALA A 415 30.34 0.62 -22.47
C ALA A 415 30.98 1.91 -21.94
N GLU A 416 30.44 2.50 -20.88
CA GLU A 416 30.94 3.75 -20.31
C GLU A 416 31.23 3.60 -18.82
N THR A 417 30.29 3.08 -18.04
CA THR A 417 30.52 2.79 -16.62
C THR A 417 29.61 1.65 -16.20
N ALA A 418 30.14 0.77 -15.35
CA ALA A 418 29.37 -0.27 -14.71
C ALA A 418 29.43 -0.07 -13.19
N GLN A 419 28.28 -0.04 -12.54
CA GLN A 419 28.13 0.13 -11.10
C GLN A 419 27.31 -1.03 -10.54
N ALA A 420 27.65 -1.47 -9.34
CA ALA A 420 26.86 -2.43 -8.60
C ALA A 420 26.84 -2.07 -7.12
N CYS A 421 25.68 -2.27 -6.49
CA CYS A 421 25.59 -2.37 -5.04
C CYS A 421 25.45 -3.84 -4.71
N LEU A 422 26.53 -4.44 -4.17
CA LEU A 422 26.65 -5.87 -3.96
C LEU A 422 26.30 -6.19 -2.50
N GLY A 423 25.12 -6.78 -2.27
CA GLY A 423 24.76 -7.35 -0.99
C GLY A 423 25.24 -8.80 -0.84
N THR A 424 24.97 -9.40 0.33
CA THR A 424 25.39 -10.75 0.71
C THR A 424 24.90 -11.87 -0.21
N VAL A 425 23.79 -11.66 -0.93
CA VAL A 425 23.27 -12.58 -1.93
C VAL A 425 23.58 -11.99 -3.30
N THR A 426 24.47 -12.64 -4.06
CA THR A 426 24.76 -12.23 -5.43
C THR A 426 23.66 -12.68 -6.38
N GLY A 427 23.38 -11.89 -7.43
CA GLY A 427 22.47 -12.32 -8.48
C GLY A 427 23.10 -13.39 -9.39
N ASP A 428 22.27 -14.02 -10.21
CA ASP A 428 22.73 -14.94 -11.25
C ASP A 428 23.39 -14.14 -12.37
N GLY A 429 24.69 -14.29 -12.56
CA GLY A 429 25.38 -13.76 -13.75
C GLY A 429 25.11 -14.61 -14.99
N SER A 430 25.57 -14.15 -16.13
CA SER A 430 25.51 -14.92 -17.38
C SER A 430 26.85 -14.89 -18.13
N ASP A 431 27.05 -15.85 -19.03
CA ASP A 431 28.28 -15.94 -19.81
C ASP A 431 28.40 -14.78 -20.81
N ALA A 432 29.63 -14.34 -21.07
CA ALA A 432 29.89 -13.32 -22.07
C ALA A 432 29.73 -13.89 -23.49
N SER A 433 28.87 -13.28 -24.30
CA SER A 433 28.64 -13.70 -25.69
C SER A 433 28.39 -12.48 -26.59
N GLY A 434 28.08 -12.73 -27.87
CA GLY A 434 27.67 -11.69 -28.82
C GLY A 434 28.80 -10.91 -29.50
N ASP A 435 28.43 -10.01 -30.39
CA ASP A 435 29.36 -9.12 -31.10
C ASP A 435 29.35 -7.75 -30.41
N ILE A 436 30.26 -7.57 -29.45
CA ILE A 436 30.37 -6.34 -28.67
C ILE A 436 31.11 -5.27 -29.46
N THR A 437 30.90 -4.00 -29.10
CA THR A 437 31.64 -2.89 -29.69
C THR A 437 33.15 -3.07 -29.55
N GLY A 438 33.86 -2.92 -30.67
CA GLY A 438 35.31 -3.11 -30.78
C GLY A 438 35.74 -4.56 -30.90
N TRP A 439 34.83 -5.54 -30.99
CA TRP A 439 35.20 -6.96 -31.04
C TRP A 439 35.97 -7.30 -32.33
N LEU A 440 35.54 -6.81 -33.48
CA LEU A 440 36.27 -7.02 -34.75
C LEU A 440 37.58 -6.23 -34.77
N ASP A 441 37.59 -5.03 -34.19
CA ASP A 441 38.81 -4.24 -34.03
C ASP A 441 39.87 -4.99 -33.20
N ALA A 442 39.43 -5.65 -32.13
CA ALA A 442 40.31 -6.45 -31.26
C ALA A 442 40.83 -7.70 -32.00
N GLN A 443 39.97 -8.36 -32.78
CA GLN A 443 40.35 -9.51 -33.61
C GLN A 443 41.41 -9.12 -34.65
N GLU A 444 41.24 -7.97 -35.31
CA GLU A 444 42.20 -7.48 -36.30
C GLU A 444 43.54 -7.11 -35.64
N PHE A 445 43.51 -6.42 -34.50
CA PHE A 445 44.71 -6.13 -33.73
C PHE A 445 45.46 -7.41 -33.32
N ALA A 446 44.73 -8.42 -32.82
CA ALA A 446 45.32 -9.70 -32.43
C ALA A 446 45.92 -10.46 -33.62
N ARG A 447 45.25 -10.42 -34.78
CA ARG A 447 45.72 -11.04 -36.02
C ARG A 447 47.05 -10.44 -36.48
N ILE A 448 47.18 -9.11 -36.44
CA ILE A 448 48.39 -8.41 -36.86
C ILE A 448 49.56 -8.67 -35.90
N ASN A 449 49.30 -8.75 -34.59
CA ASN A 449 50.34 -8.78 -33.58
C ASN A 449 50.72 -10.19 -33.06
N SER A 450 50.00 -11.24 -33.45
CA SER A 450 50.28 -12.66 -33.11
C SER A 450 50.68 -12.88 -31.63
N PRO A 451 49.79 -12.56 -30.67
CA PRO A 451 50.15 -12.33 -29.28
C PRO A 451 50.35 -13.61 -28.45
N ASN A 452 50.18 -14.82 -29.00
CA ASN A 452 50.17 -16.09 -28.25
C ASN A 452 49.26 -16.09 -27.01
N THR A 453 48.15 -15.34 -27.06
CA THR A 453 47.06 -15.33 -26.06
C THR A 453 45.74 -15.12 -26.80
N SER A 454 44.63 -15.53 -26.18
CA SER A 454 43.29 -15.29 -26.71
C SER A 454 42.71 -13.94 -26.26
N LEU A 455 41.75 -13.45 -27.05
CA LEU A 455 40.85 -12.37 -26.67
C LEU A 455 39.73 -12.89 -25.78
N ALA A 456 39.17 -12.00 -24.97
CA ALA A 456 38.01 -12.26 -24.15
C ALA A 456 37.03 -11.08 -24.19
N ARG A 457 35.77 -11.39 -23.91
CA ARG A 457 34.74 -10.39 -23.63
C ARG A 457 34.75 -10.17 -22.12
N CYS A 458 35.48 -9.15 -21.67
CA CYS A 458 35.64 -8.87 -20.26
C CYS A 458 34.35 -8.26 -19.71
N HIS A 459 33.84 -8.85 -18.64
CA HIS A 459 32.81 -8.22 -17.82
C HIS A 459 33.38 -7.00 -17.08
N LEU A 460 32.60 -5.93 -16.99
CA LEU A 460 32.89 -4.80 -16.12
C LEU A 460 32.46 -5.11 -14.67
N ILE A 461 31.23 -5.60 -14.49
CA ILE A 461 30.79 -6.33 -13.31
C ILE A 461 30.84 -7.81 -13.62
N ALA A 462 31.68 -8.57 -12.92
CA ALA A 462 31.87 -10.01 -13.18
C ALA A 462 30.57 -10.82 -13.06
N ASN A 463 30.44 -11.88 -13.85
CA ASN A 463 29.31 -12.80 -13.78
C ASN A 463 29.16 -13.44 -12.39
N ILE A 464 30.27 -13.75 -11.71
CA ILE A 464 30.28 -14.27 -10.33
C ILE A 464 29.75 -13.27 -9.28
N LEU A 465 29.59 -12.00 -9.65
CA LEU A 465 28.99 -10.94 -8.84
C LEU A 465 27.58 -10.56 -9.36
N GLY A 466 27.02 -11.35 -10.28
CA GLY A 466 25.70 -11.13 -10.88
C GLY A 466 25.71 -10.35 -12.19
N GLY A 467 26.89 -10.04 -12.74
CA GLY A 467 27.01 -9.37 -14.04
C GLY A 467 26.42 -10.18 -15.19
N LYS A 468 25.67 -9.50 -16.06
CA LYS A 468 25.13 -10.08 -17.29
C LYS A 468 26.09 -9.89 -18.45
N GLY A 469 26.11 -10.82 -19.39
CA GLY A 469 27.00 -10.82 -20.56
C GLY A 469 26.39 -11.39 -21.83
N GLN A 470 25.11 -11.75 -21.86
CA GLN A 470 24.47 -12.32 -23.05
C GLN A 470 23.82 -11.23 -23.91
N ILE A 471 23.36 -11.61 -25.11
CA ILE A 471 22.58 -10.70 -25.96
C ILE A 471 21.17 -10.55 -25.38
N LEU A 472 20.55 -11.66 -24.97
CA LEU A 472 19.14 -11.73 -24.57
C LEU A 472 18.84 -11.05 -23.23
N ASP A 473 19.85 -10.87 -22.38
CA ASP A 473 19.74 -10.19 -21.08
C ASP A 473 20.25 -8.73 -21.13
N GLY A 474 20.56 -8.21 -22.32
CA GLY A 474 21.13 -6.87 -22.49
C GLY A 474 22.54 -6.70 -21.92
N GLY A 475 23.20 -7.80 -21.54
CA GLY A 475 24.50 -7.82 -20.88
C GLY A 475 25.66 -7.27 -21.72
N GLN A 476 25.46 -7.02 -23.02
CA GLN A 476 26.49 -6.45 -23.89
C GLN A 476 27.01 -5.08 -23.39
N ALA A 477 26.19 -4.30 -22.69
CA ALA A 477 26.60 -3.03 -22.08
C ALA A 477 27.62 -3.19 -20.93
N ASN A 478 27.73 -4.40 -20.38
CA ASN A 478 28.66 -4.76 -19.32
C ASN A 478 29.96 -5.36 -19.86
N LEU A 479 30.18 -5.36 -21.18
CA LEU A 479 31.30 -6.04 -21.81
C LEU A 479 32.23 -5.08 -22.57
N VAL A 480 33.53 -5.37 -22.52
CA VAL A 480 34.55 -4.73 -23.36
C VAL A 480 35.50 -5.78 -23.96
N PRO A 481 36.04 -5.57 -25.18
CA PRO A 481 37.09 -6.42 -25.72
C PRO A 481 38.37 -6.30 -24.89
N CYS A 482 38.99 -7.43 -24.58
CA CYS A 482 40.18 -7.45 -23.76
C CYS A 482 41.06 -8.68 -24.01
N TRP A 483 42.26 -8.68 -23.42
CA TRP A 483 43.07 -9.90 -23.35
C TRP A 483 42.56 -10.87 -22.28
N GLN A 484 42.47 -12.15 -22.63
CA GLN A 484 42.19 -13.22 -21.67
C GLN A 484 43.24 -13.25 -20.55
N VAL A 485 44.52 -13.14 -20.90
CA VAL A 485 45.64 -13.02 -19.95
C VAL A 485 46.17 -11.59 -20.02
N GLY A 486 45.95 -10.81 -18.97
CA GLY A 486 46.11 -9.34 -18.96
C GLY A 486 45.02 -8.70 -18.12
N MET A 487 44.09 -8.01 -18.78
CA MET A 487 42.99 -7.32 -18.11
C MET A 487 42.00 -8.29 -17.46
N ASN A 488 41.60 -9.38 -18.15
CA ASN A 488 40.63 -10.35 -17.63
C ASN A 488 41.22 -11.14 -16.44
N THR A 489 42.20 -12.00 -16.74
CA THR A 489 42.87 -12.89 -15.79
C THR A 489 44.36 -12.59 -15.71
N GLY A 490 44.99 -12.93 -14.58
CA GLY A 490 46.40 -12.61 -14.29
C GLY A 490 46.55 -11.97 -12.92
N THR A 491 47.70 -11.36 -12.66
CA THR A 491 47.98 -10.67 -11.39
C THR A 491 48.88 -9.44 -11.61
N PRO A 492 48.41 -8.22 -11.29
CA PRO A 492 47.01 -7.86 -11.01
C PRO A 492 46.15 -7.92 -12.29
N SER A 493 44.87 -8.27 -12.16
CA SER A 493 43.86 -8.23 -13.22
C SER A 493 42.49 -7.95 -12.61
N MET A 494 41.43 -7.77 -13.42
CA MET A 494 40.08 -7.55 -12.89
C MET A 494 39.67 -8.69 -11.94
N ARG A 495 39.98 -9.93 -12.33
CA ARG A 495 39.77 -11.13 -11.51
C ARG A 495 40.36 -11.05 -10.10
N SER A 496 41.49 -10.36 -9.94
CA SER A 496 42.18 -10.23 -8.63
C SER A 496 41.33 -9.47 -7.60
N TYR A 497 40.56 -8.48 -8.05
CA TYR A 497 39.72 -7.64 -7.19
C TYR A 497 38.30 -8.19 -7.08
N GLU A 498 37.77 -8.75 -8.16
CA GLU A 498 36.48 -9.46 -8.15
C GLU A 498 36.47 -10.62 -7.15
N GLN A 499 37.57 -11.39 -7.05
CA GLN A 499 37.70 -12.45 -6.06
C GLN A 499 37.72 -11.93 -4.62
N GLN A 500 38.24 -10.72 -4.38
CA GLN A 500 38.20 -10.10 -3.05
C GLN A 500 36.77 -9.76 -2.66
N ALA A 501 36.01 -9.14 -3.57
CA ALA A 501 34.59 -8.85 -3.36
C ALA A 501 33.80 -10.15 -3.14
N GLN A 502 33.96 -11.16 -4.01
CA GLN A 502 33.28 -12.45 -3.90
C GLN A 502 33.51 -13.11 -2.54
N LYS A 503 34.78 -13.14 -2.08
CA LYS A 503 35.12 -13.71 -0.77
C LYS A 503 34.50 -12.93 0.38
N ALA A 504 34.49 -11.59 0.31
CA ALA A 504 33.90 -10.75 1.35
C ALA A 504 32.38 -10.92 1.47
N LEU A 505 31.69 -11.13 0.35
CA LEU A 505 30.26 -11.45 0.34
C LEU A 505 29.99 -12.84 0.93
N ALA A 506 30.84 -13.83 0.64
CA ALA A 506 30.66 -15.21 1.07
C ALA A 506 31.07 -15.49 2.54
N ASN A 507 32.00 -14.72 3.12
CA ASN A 507 32.61 -15.03 4.42
C ASN A 507 32.01 -14.24 5.60
N GLY A 508 30.91 -13.52 5.41
CA GLY A 508 30.26 -12.72 6.45
C GLY A 508 30.94 -11.39 6.78
N THR A 509 31.88 -10.92 5.95
CA THR A 509 32.47 -9.56 6.11
C THR A 509 31.42 -8.47 5.89
N VAL A 510 30.47 -8.73 5.01
CA VAL A 510 29.31 -7.89 4.69
C VAL A 510 28.12 -8.44 5.48
N GLY A 511 27.54 -7.62 6.36
CA GLY A 511 26.32 -7.97 7.09
C GLY A 511 25.10 -8.01 6.16
N PRO A 512 23.95 -8.54 6.62
CA PRO A 512 22.76 -8.73 5.78
C PRO A 512 22.22 -7.43 5.15
N ASN A 513 22.39 -6.30 5.84
CA ASN A 513 21.97 -4.98 5.38
C ASN A 513 23.15 -4.07 4.97
N ASP A 514 24.37 -4.62 4.91
CA ASP A 514 25.55 -3.93 4.39
C ASP A 514 25.70 -4.21 2.88
N ALA A 515 26.52 -3.43 2.19
CA ALA A 515 26.83 -3.67 0.79
C ALA A 515 28.22 -3.18 0.39
N ILE A 516 28.73 -3.70 -0.73
CA ILE A 516 29.89 -3.15 -1.42
C ILE A 516 29.38 -2.34 -2.61
N LEU A 517 29.57 -1.02 -2.57
CA LEU A 517 29.42 -0.17 -3.75
C LEU A 517 30.64 -0.38 -4.64
N TYR A 518 30.46 -1.01 -5.78
CA TYR A 518 31.49 -1.43 -6.71
C TYR A 518 31.33 -0.71 -8.05
N GLN A 519 32.40 -0.16 -8.61
CA GLN A 519 32.36 0.55 -9.88
C GLN A 519 33.55 0.18 -10.77
N VAL A 520 33.28 0.06 -12.06
CA VAL A 520 34.29 -0.10 -13.11
C VAL A 520 34.02 0.89 -14.23
N THR A 521 35.04 1.68 -14.56
CA THR A 521 34.99 2.70 -15.61
C THR A 521 36.07 2.41 -16.66
N PRO A 522 35.70 1.98 -17.87
CA PRO A 522 36.62 1.91 -19.00
C PRO A 522 37.25 3.26 -19.34
N ASP A 523 38.56 3.26 -19.56
CA ASP A 523 39.34 4.41 -19.97
C ASP A 523 39.61 4.31 -21.48
N TYR A 524 39.17 5.32 -22.24
CA TYR A 524 39.25 5.36 -23.69
C TYR A 524 40.21 6.46 -24.14
N ARG A 525 40.96 6.18 -25.21
CA ARG A 525 41.96 7.12 -25.72
C ARG A 525 41.32 8.42 -26.22
N ASP A 526 40.18 8.32 -26.89
CA ASP A 526 39.42 9.45 -27.40
C ASP A 526 37.93 9.11 -27.57
N SER A 527 37.16 10.06 -28.10
CA SER A 527 35.72 9.92 -28.34
C SER A 527 35.35 8.92 -29.45
N THR A 528 36.32 8.46 -30.24
CA THR A 528 36.13 7.49 -31.32
C THR A 528 36.56 6.07 -30.95
N SER A 529 37.33 5.90 -29.85
CA SER A 529 37.80 4.58 -29.39
C SER A 529 36.66 3.57 -29.25
N THR A 530 36.86 2.35 -29.74
CA THR A 530 35.90 1.26 -29.57
C THR A 530 36.34 0.32 -28.46
N ILE A 531 37.64 0.27 -28.17
CA ILE A 531 38.26 -0.57 -27.15
C ILE A 531 38.96 0.31 -26.12
N PRO A 532 38.78 0.07 -24.81
CA PRO A 532 39.45 0.86 -23.79
C PRO A 532 40.93 0.49 -23.68
N VAL A 533 41.77 1.48 -23.32
CA VAL A 533 43.20 1.29 -23.01
C VAL A 533 43.41 0.63 -21.64
N GLY A 534 42.39 0.65 -20.80
CA GLY A 534 42.35 0.01 -19.49
C GLY A 534 41.02 0.27 -18.79
N VAL A 535 40.88 -0.18 -17.55
CA VAL A 535 39.73 0.10 -16.70
C VAL A 535 40.20 0.62 -15.35
N THR A 536 39.44 1.55 -14.77
CA THR A 536 39.58 1.94 -13.37
C THR A 536 38.51 1.23 -12.55
N MET A 537 38.91 0.55 -11.48
CA MET A 537 38.03 -0.18 -10.58
C MET A 537 38.08 0.45 -9.18
N SER A 538 36.93 0.60 -8.54
CA SER A 538 36.83 1.09 -7.16
C SER A 538 35.78 0.32 -6.39
N ALA A 539 35.96 0.19 -5.07
CA ALA A 539 34.95 -0.41 -4.21
C ALA A 539 34.95 0.20 -2.80
N THR A 540 33.75 0.47 -2.28
CA THR A 540 33.52 0.99 -0.93
C THR A 540 32.61 0.04 -0.17
N LEU A 541 33.00 -0.33 1.06
CA LEU A 541 32.12 -1.04 1.97
C LEU A 541 31.22 -0.02 2.67
N GLU A 542 29.92 -0.21 2.52
CA GLU A 542 28.87 0.61 3.07
C GLU A 542 28.07 -0.19 4.10
N ARG A 543 27.91 0.35 5.31
CA ARG A 543 27.24 -0.32 6.43
C ARG A 543 25.83 0.19 6.64
N ALA A 544 24.99 -0.65 7.24
CA ALA A 544 23.61 -0.30 7.62
C ALA A 544 23.51 0.90 8.58
N ASP A 545 24.54 1.13 9.41
CA ASP A 545 24.64 2.31 10.30
C ASP A 545 25.02 3.61 9.56
N GLY A 546 25.24 3.54 8.24
CA GLY A 546 25.64 4.65 7.40
C GLY A 546 27.16 4.89 7.33
N SER A 547 27.97 4.12 8.07
CA SER A 547 29.43 4.22 7.96
C SER A 547 29.93 3.65 6.63
N THR A 548 30.97 4.28 6.09
CA THR A 548 31.60 3.86 4.84
C THR A 548 33.11 3.75 5.01
N ARG A 549 33.74 2.80 4.30
CA ARG A 549 35.19 2.69 4.23
C ARG A 549 35.63 2.13 2.87
N PRO A 550 36.80 2.53 2.34
CA PRO A 550 37.36 1.90 1.14
C PRO A 550 37.45 0.38 1.34
N PHE A 551 36.92 -0.38 0.39
CA PHE A 551 37.10 -1.83 0.32
C PHE A 551 38.40 -2.16 -0.42
N PHE A 552 38.62 -1.49 -1.56
CA PHE A 552 39.92 -1.30 -2.18
C PHE A 552 39.98 0.10 -2.84
N PRO A 553 41.17 0.73 -2.95
CA PRO A 553 41.31 2.07 -3.55
C PRO A 553 41.06 2.03 -5.06
N ASP A 554 41.08 3.18 -5.73
CA ASP A 554 41.04 3.21 -7.20
C ASP A 554 42.24 2.45 -7.79
N ILE A 555 41.95 1.39 -8.55
CA ILE A 555 42.96 0.58 -9.23
C ILE A 555 42.78 0.71 -10.73
N TYR A 556 43.88 1.02 -11.42
CA TYR A 556 43.94 0.99 -12.87
C TYR A 556 44.47 -0.35 -13.38
N ILE A 557 43.77 -0.95 -14.35
CA ILE A 557 44.16 -2.21 -15.00
C ILE A 557 44.27 -1.97 -16.50
N SER A 558 45.50 -2.02 -17.02
CA SER A 558 45.75 -1.81 -18.44
C SER A 558 45.22 -2.95 -19.30
N ASN A 559 44.71 -2.62 -20.50
CA ASN A 559 44.26 -3.60 -21.49
C ASN A 559 45.42 -4.15 -22.34
N THR A 560 46.52 -4.50 -21.66
CA THR A 560 47.76 -5.01 -22.24
C THR A 560 47.84 -6.52 -22.16
N LYS A 561 48.67 -7.14 -23.00
CA LYS A 561 48.94 -8.57 -22.90
C LYS A 561 49.69 -8.84 -21.59
N ALA A 562 49.08 -9.59 -20.69
CA ALA A 562 49.60 -9.81 -19.33
C ALA A 562 50.01 -8.48 -18.65
N ASN A 563 50.95 -8.52 -17.70
CA ASN A 563 51.51 -7.33 -17.05
C ASN A 563 52.75 -6.80 -17.78
N THR A 564 52.77 -6.85 -19.11
CA THR A 564 53.97 -6.47 -19.89
C THR A 564 54.00 -4.99 -20.29
N GLY A 565 52.87 -4.29 -20.22
CA GLY A 565 52.73 -2.94 -20.79
C GLY A 565 52.72 -2.91 -22.33
N LEU A 566 52.91 -4.06 -22.99
CA LEU A 566 52.94 -4.19 -24.44
C LEU A 566 51.58 -4.66 -24.98
N LEU A 567 51.36 -4.40 -26.28
CA LEU A 567 50.17 -4.85 -27.01
C LEU A 567 48.87 -4.39 -26.34
N ASN A 568 48.76 -3.09 -26.03
CA ASN A 568 47.50 -2.53 -25.55
C ASN A 568 46.44 -2.60 -26.66
N LEU A 569 45.28 -3.20 -26.38
CA LEU A 569 44.17 -3.32 -27.34
C LEU A 569 43.42 -2.01 -27.57
N GLY A 570 43.53 -1.05 -26.65
CA GLY A 570 42.85 0.23 -26.74
C GLY A 570 43.28 1.03 -27.97
N ASN A 571 42.32 1.63 -28.66
CA ASN A 571 42.52 2.22 -29.98
C ASN A 571 42.11 3.68 -30.10
#